data_AF-A0A4R0EM95-F1
#
_entry.id   AF-A0A4R0EM95-F1
#
_cell.length_a   1.000
_cell.length_b   1.000
_cell.length_c   1.000
_cell.angle_alpha   90.00
_cell.angle_beta   90.00
_cell.angle_gamma   90.00
#
_symmetry.space_group_name_H-M   'P 1'
#
loop_
_entity.id
_entity.type
_entity.pdbx_description
1 polymer ?
#
loop_
_entity_poly.entity_id
_entity_poly.type
_entity_poly.pdbx_seq_one_letter_code
_entity_poly.pdbx_strand_id
1 'polypeptide(L)'
;MLKKSLCWIAVIALLVGSVSVFATDKNSTLTQKMLKPVVEQGCKSELNDSKIWQSAALFMSSERQSSVQKQICGCVSDNALNDVSAKDLAMASFSEEAKNSLIKQAVLNSVKGCAQEALK
;
A
#
# COMPACT_ATOMS: atom_id res chain seq x y z
N MET A 1 -1.20 -49.46 28.97
CA MET A 1 -1.28 -48.73 27.67
C MET A 1 -2.10 -47.43 27.73
N LEU A 2 -2.99 -47.23 28.72
CA LEU A 2 -3.82 -46.02 28.86
C LEU A 2 -3.04 -44.73 29.16
N LYS A 3 -1.91 -44.82 29.90
CA LYS A 3 -1.07 -43.68 30.28
C LYS A 3 -0.29 -43.05 29.11
N LYS A 4 -0.01 -43.83 28.06
CA LYS A 4 0.69 -43.38 26.84
C LYS A 4 -0.27 -42.64 25.90
N SER A 5 -1.55 -43.08 25.85
CA SER A 5 -2.61 -42.42 25.09
C SER A 5 -3.03 -41.07 25.72
N LEU A 6 -3.01 -40.97 27.05
CA LEU A 6 -3.38 -39.73 27.76
C LEU A 6 -2.34 -38.61 27.52
N CYS A 7 -1.05 -38.94 27.43
CA CYS A 7 0.00 -37.97 27.09
C CYS A 7 -0.10 -37.46 25.63
N TRP A 8 -0.57 -38.30 24.70
CA TRP A 8 -0.69 -37.89 23.30
C TRP A 8 -1.84 -36.91 23.06
N ILE A 9 -2.95 -37.05 23.79
CA ILE A 9 -4.08 -36.13 23.72
C ILE A 9 -3.70 -34.75 24.27
N ALA A 10 -2.85 -34.68 25.30
CA ALA A 10 -2.37 -33.42 25.86
C ALA A 10 -1.43 -32.63 24.92
N VAL A 11 -0.65 -33.32 24.08
CA VAL A 11 0.28 -32.67 23.13
C VAL A 11 -0.46 -32.08 21.92
N ILE A 12 -1.55 -32.71 21.47
CA ILE A 12 -2.35 -32.21 20.34
C ILE A 12 -3.18 -30.98 20.75
N ALA A 13 -3.65 -30.92 22.00
CA ALA A 13 -4.40 -29.77 22.51
C ALA A 13 -3.55 -28.49 22.64
N LEU A 14 -2.21 -28.61 22.70
CA LEU A 14 -1.29 -27.47 22.80
C LEU A 14 -0.94 -26.82 21.45
N LEU A 15 -1.30 -27.44 20.31
CA LEU A 15 -1.03 -26.85 18.97
C LEU A 15 -2.18 -25.98 18.44
N VAL A 16 -3.32 -25.91 19.13
CA VAL A 16 -4.52 -25.18 18.67
C VAL A 16 -4.78 -23.89 19.48
N GLY A 17 -3.94 -23.59 20.47
CA GLY A 17 -4.19 -22.52 21.44
C GLY A 17 -3.26 -21.33 21.34
N SER A 18 -3.39 -20.51 20.29
CA SER A 18 -3.34 -19.03 20.37
C SER A 18 -3.19 -18.40 18.98
N VAL A 19 -4.28 -18.32 18.21
CA VAL A 19 -4.42 -17.18 17.29
C VAL A 19 -4.84 -16.01 18.18
N SER A 20 -3.85 -15.32 18.74
CA SER A 20 -4.07 -14.02 19.36
C SER A 20 -4.56 -13.09 18.25
N VAL A 21 -5.87 -12.87 18.18
CA VAL A 21 -6.43 -11.78 17.39
C VAL A 21 -5.93 -10.50 18.05
N PHE A 22 -4.83 -9.96 17.54
CA PHE A 22 -4.41 -8.61 17.87
C PHE A 22 -5.46 -7.67 17.30
N ALA A 23 -6.49 -7.36 18.07
CA ALA A 23 -7.36 -6.23 17.81
C ALA A 23 -6.55 -4.96 18.07
N THR A 24 -5.75 -4.57 17.08
CA THR A 24 -5.06 -3.28 17.09
C THR A 24 -5.99 -2.22 16.54
N ASP A 25 -6.58 -1.40 17.41
CA ASP A 25 -7.24 -0.12 17.08
C ASP A 25 -6.29 0.95 16.49
N LYS A 26 -5.06 0.56 16.11
CA LYS A 26 -4.07 1.40 15.39
C LYS A 26 -4.03 1.11 13.89
N ASN A 27 -5.03 0.38 13.38
CA ASN A 27 -4.97 -0.29 12.08
C ASN A 27 -4.86 0.68 10.89
N SER A 28 -5.43 1.88 10.98
CA SER A 28 -5.33 2.88 9.89
C SER A 28 -3.89 3.33 9.67
N THR A 29 -3.15 3.70 10.71
CA THR A 29 -1.79 4.25 10.55
C THR A 29 -0.75 3.18 10.20
N LEU A 30 -0.87 1.96 10.74
CA LEU A 30 0.02 0.86 10.39
C LEU A 30 -0.22 0.37 8.96
N THR A 31 -1.49 0.17 8.60
CA THR A 31 -1.87 -0.26 7.24
C THR A 31 -1.48 0.80 6.20
N GLN A 32 -1.67 2.09 6.50
CA GLN A 32 -1.20 3.17 5.64
C GLN A 32 0.32 3.16 5.46
N LYS A 33 1.09 2.94 6.52
CA LYS A 33 2.55 2.80 6.43
C LYS A 33 2.98 1.60 5.59
N MET A 34 2.27 0.48 5.67
CA MET A 34 2.54 -0.72 4.87
C MET A 34 2.16 -0.55 3.40
N LEU A 35 1.18 0.31 3.11
CA LEU A 35 0.74 0.62 1.75
C LEU A 35 1.66 1.63 1.05
N LYS A 36 2.41 2.47 1.78
CA LYS A 36 3.30 3.49 1.20
C LYS A 36 4.24 2.98 0.09
N PRO A 37 4.99 1.87 0.25
CA PRO A 37 5.87 1.36 -0.81
C PRO A 37 5.09 0.92 -2.05
N VAL A 38 3.90 0.34 -1.86
CA VAL A 38 3.05 -0.14 -2.95
C VAL A 38 2.41 1.03 -3.68
N VAL A 39 1.99 2.07 -2.95
CA VAL A 39 1.51 3.34 -3.51
C VAL A 39 2.62 4.03 -4.31
N GLU A 40 3.86 4.05 -3.81
CA GLU A 40 4.98 4.63 -4.55
C GLU A 40 5.25 3.86 -5.85
N GLN A 41 5.22 2.53 -5.83
CA GLN A 41 5.35 1.71 -7.03
C GLN A 41 4.20 1.92 -8.01
N GLY A 42 2.96 1.95 -7.51
CA GLY A 42 1.77 2.25 -8.31
C GLY A 42 1.86 3.62 -8.97
N CYS A 43 2.34 4.63 -8.22
CA CYS A 43 2.62 5.95 -8.77
C CYS A 43 3.64 5.90 -9.91
N LYS A 44 4.77 5.21 -9.73
CA LYS A 44 5.79 5.12 -10.79
C LYS A 44 5.23 4.47 -12.05
N SER A 45 4.42 3.41 -11.91
CA SER A 45 3.76 2.76 -13.04
C SER A 45 2.80 3.71 -13.75
N GLU A 46 1.82 4.27 -13.03
CA GLU A 46 0.79 5.14 -13.60
C GLU A 46 1.39 6.45 -14.17
N LEU A 47 2.45 6.98 -13.55
CA LEU A 47 3.17 8.14 -14.06
C LEU A 47 3.91 7.79 -15.35
N ASN A 48 4.61 6.66 -15.41
CA ASN A 48 5.33 6.23 -16.62
C ASN A 48 4.39 5.88 -17.78
N ASP A 49 3.19 5.39 -17.49
CA ASP A 49 2.15 5.09 -18.49
C ASP A 49 1.42 6.37 -18.98
N SER A 50 1.59 7.49 -18.28
CA SER A 50 0.98 8.77 -18.65
C SER A 50 1.67 9.38 -19.88
N LYS A 51 0.91 9.56 -20.96
CA LYS A 51 1.36 10.27 -22.17
C LYS A 51 1.82 11.70 -21.88
N ILE A 52 1.21 12.36 -20.88
CA ILE A 52 1.59 13.72 -20.48
C ILE A 52 2.98 13.71 -19.85
N TRP A 53 3.23 12.77 -18.93
CA TRP A 53 4.54 12.61 -18.31
C TRP A 53 5.59 12.24 -19.34
N GLN A 54 5.31 11.27 -20.21
CA GLN A 54 6.22 10.88 -21.30
C GLN A 54 6.58 12.10 -22.17
N SER A 55 5.60 12.89 -22.57
CA SER A 55 5.82 14.09 -23.39
C SER A 55 6.66 15.15 -22.65
N ALA A 56 6.40 15.38 -21.37
CA ALA A 56 7.20 16.31 -20.55
C ALA A 56 8.63 15.79 -20.34
N ALA A 57 8.77 14.50 -20.07
CA ALA A 57 10.05 13.83 -19.84
C ALA A 57 10.97 13.90 -21.06
N LEU A 58 10.43 13.88 -22.29
CA LEU A 58 11.24 14.05 -23.52
C LEU A 58 12.07 15.34 -23.54
N PHE A 59 11.62 16.39 -22.83
CA PHE A 59 12.34 17.66 -22.73
C PHE A 59 13.23 17.77 -21.49
N MET A 60 13.37 16.70 -20.70
CA MET A 60 14.15 16.66 -19.47
C MET A 60 15.40 15.78 -19.61
N SER A 61 16.46 16.12 -18.88
CA SER A 61 17.60 15.20 -18.69
C SER A 61 17.17 14.01 -17.82
N SER A 62 17.89 12.89 -17.92
CA SER A 62 17.62 11.69 -17.13
C SER A 62 17.66 11.95 -15.63
N GLU A 63 18.56 12.83 -15.16
CA GLU A 63 18.64 13.24 -13.75
C GLU A 63 17.40 14.03 -13.34
N ARG A 64 16.93 14.95 -14.19
CA ARG A 64 15.72 15.73 -13.94
C ARG A 64 14.47 14.86 -13.94
N GLN A 65 14.35 13.92 -14.87
CA GLN A 65 13.24 12.95 -14.90
C GLN A 65 13.18 12.16 -13.58
N SER A 66 14.31 11.57 -13.15
CA SER A 66 14.38 10.79 -11.92
C SER A 66 14.05 11.64 -10.68
N SER A 67 14.57 12.87 -10.62
CA SER A 67 14.27 13.79 -9.52
C SER A 67 12.79 14.15 -9.45
N VAL A 68 12.18 14.55 -10.58
CA VAL A 68 10.77 14.96 -10.62
C VAL A 68 9.86 13.77 -10.36
N GLN A 69 10.13 12.60 -10.94
CA GLN A 69 9.40 11.37 -10.65
C GLN A 69 9.44 11.02 -9.16
N LYS A 70 10.60 11.15 -8.52
CA LYS A 70 10.74 10.92 -7.08
C LYS A 70 9.94 11.92 -6.25
N GLN A 71 9.92 13.19 -6.65
CA GLN A 71 9.10 14.22 -5.98
C GLN A 71 7.60 13.93 -6.12
N ILE A 72 7.14 13.62 -7.34
CA ILE A 72 5.73 13.29 -7.61
C ILE A 72 5.31 12.08 -6.78
N CYS A 73 6.05 10.98 -6.84
CA CYS A 73 5.67 9.76 -6.14
C CYS A 73 5.89 9.81 -4.63
N GLY A 74 6.82 10.65 -4.14
CA GLY A 74 6.93 11.00 -2.73
C GLY A 74 5.68 11.73 -2.24
N CYS A 75 5.27 12.79 -2.95
CA CYS A 75 4.04 13.53 -2.66
C CYS A 75 2.79 12.62 -2.69
N VAL A 76 2.69 11.72 -3.69
CA VAL A 76 1.60 10.75 -3.77
C VAL A 76 1.63 9.81 -2.57
N SER A 77 2.78 9.28 -2.16
CA SER A 77 2.88 8.40 -0.99
C SER A 77 2.46 9.08 0.31
N ASP A 78 2.65 10.41 0.41
CA ASP A 78 2.26 11.20 1.57
C ASP A 78 0.79 11.62 1.57
N ASN A 79 0.14 11.69 0.40
CA ASN A 79 -1.23 12.22 0.27
C ASN A 79 -2.28 11.19 -0.15
N ALA A 80 -1.90 10.15 -0.88
CA ALA A 80 -2.82 9.19 -1.49
C ALA A 80 -3.76 8.50 -0.49
N LEU A 81 -3.28 8.27 0.73
CA LEU A 81 -4.04 7.55 1.75
C LEU A 81 -4.73 8.47 2.77
N ASN A 82 -4.58 9.79 2.66
CA ASN A 82 -5.17 10.75 3.60
C ASN A 82 -6.71 10.78 3.49
N ASP A 83 -7.23 10.64 2.27
CA ASP A 83 -8.68 10.68 1.98
C ASP A 83 -9.32 9.28 1.92
N VAL A 84 -8.57 8.23 2.23
CA VAL A 84 -9.07 6.86 2.17
C VAL A 84 -9.81 6.51 3.47
N SER A 85 -11.07 6.07 3.35
CA SER A 85 -11.86 5.70 4.52
C SER A 85 -11.39 4.41 5.18
N ALA A 86 -11.61 4.28 6.49
CA ALA A 86 -11.30 3.05 7.23
C ALA A 86 -12.05 1.82 6.67
N LYS A 87 -13.25 2.05 6.11
CA LYS A 87 -14.06 1.00 5.45
C LYS A 87 -13.38 0.51 4.17
N ASP A 88 -12.84 1.39 3.35
CA ASP A 88 -12.17 1.01 2.10
C ASP A 88 -10.86 0.27 2.37
N LEU A 89 -10.12 0.70 3.40
CA LEU A 89 -8.96 -0.05 3.92
C LEU A 89 -9.35 -1.44 4.44
N ALA A 90 -10.46 -1.53 5.17
CA ALA A 90 -10.97 -2.82 5.63
C ALA A 90 -11.36 -3.72 4.44
N MET A 91 -12.08 -3.18 3.44
CA MET A 91 -12.40 -3.89 2.20
C MET A 91 -11.16 -4.41 1.48
N ALA A 92 -10.10 -3.61 1.42
CA ALA A 92 -8.80 -3.99 0.86
C ALA A 92 -8.09 -5.12 1.64
N SER A 93 -8.43 -5.35 2.91
CA SER A 93 -7.85 -6.46 3.68
C SER A 93 -8.46 -7.82 3.35
N PHE A 94 -9.63 -7.85 2.70
CA PHE A 94 -10.34 -9.09 2.36
C PHE A 94 -9.94 -9.67 1.00
N SER A 95 -9.37 -8.86 0.09
CA SER A 95 -9.00 -9.32 -1.25
C SER A 95 -7.86 -8.48 -1.84
N GLU A 96 -6.95 -9.15 -2.55
CA GLU A 96 -5.83 -8.51 -3.24
C GLU A 96 -6.32 -7.57 -4.36
N GLU A 97 -7.43 -7.92 -5.00
CA GLU A 97 -8.07 -7.11 -6.03
C GLU A 97 -8.60 -5.79 -5.45
N ALA A 98 -9.29 -5.85 -4.31
CA ALA A 98 -9.79 -4.68 -3.60
C ALA A 98 -8.64 -3.76 -3.14
N LYS A 99 -7.56 -4.36 -2.64
CA LYS A 99 -6.33 -3.64 -2.28
C LYS A 99 -5.72 -2.93 -3.48
N ASN A 100 -5.54 -3.62 -4.59
CA ASN A 100 -4.94 -3.05 -5.80
C ASN A 100 -5.80 -1.94 -6.40
N SER A 101 -7.13 -2.11 -6.41
CA SER A 101 -8.06 -1.07 -6.87
C SER A 101 -7.96 0.18 -5.99
N LEU A 102 -7.93 0.00 -4.66
CA LEU A 102 -7.83 1.11 -3.72
C LEU A 102 -6.52 1.90 -3.91
N ILE A 103 -5.39 1.19 -4.01
CA ILE A 103 -4.08 1.80 -4.24
C ILE A 103 -4.07 2.56 -5.56
N LYS A 104 -4.62 1.99 -6.62
CA LYS A 104 -4.70 2.64 -7.93
C LYS A 104 -5.51 3.93 -7.86
N GLN A 105 -6.68 3.92 -7.23
CA GLN A 105 -7.51 5.12 -7.07
C GLN A 105 -6.80 6.19 -6.23
N ALA A 106 -6.19 5.79 -5.11
CA ALA A 106 -5.43 6.67 -4.23
C ALA A 106 -4.28 7.38 -4.96
N VAL A 107 -3.54 6.63 -5.79
CA VAL A 107 -2.48 7.16 -6.66
C VAL A 107 -3.05 8.15 -7.68
N LEU A 108 -4.07 7.75 -8.46
CA LEU A 108 -4.63 8.58 -9.53
C LEU A 108 -5.21 9.90 -9.02
N ASN A 109 -5.85 9.87 -7.85
CA ASN A 109 -6.43 11.07 -7.23
C ASN A 109 -5.34 12.08 -6.81
N SER A 110 -4.14 11.62 -6.47
CA SER A 110 -3.06 12.45 -5.95
C SER A 110 -2.06 12.89 -7.03
N VAL A 111 -1.84 12.05 -8.06
CA VAL A 111 -0.81 12.27 -9.09
C VAL A 111 -0.94 13.63 -9.77
N LYS A 112 -2.17 14.08 -10.07
CA LYS A 112 -2.38 15.38 -10.75
C LYS A 112 -1.86 16.55 -9.91
N GLY A 113 -2.27 16.64 -8.64
CA GLY A 113 -1.84 17.72 -7.74
C GLY A 113 -0.34 17.68 -7.48
N CYS A 114 0.20 16.49 -7.21
CA CYS A 114 1.63 16.28 -6.99
C CYS A 114 2.49 16.58 -8.22
N ALA A 115 2.00 16.26 -9.43
CA ALA A 115 2.68 16.63 -10.67
C ALA A 115 2.71 18.13 -10.88
N GLN A 116 1.64 18.85 -10.57
CA GLN A 116 1.63 20.32 -10.66
C GLN A 116 2.59 20.97 -9.67
N GLU A 117 2.76 20.40 -8.48
CA GLU A 117 3.70 20.90 -7.48
C GLU A 117 5.16 20.65 -7.88
N ALA A 118 5.47 19.45 -8.38
CA ALA A 118 6.83 19.09 -8.78
C ALA A 118 7.29 19.77 -10.09
N LEU A 119 6.36 20.25 -10.92
CA LEU A 119 6.62 20.91 -12.20
C LEU A 119 6.46 22.44 -12.18
N LYS A 120 6.10 23.02 -11.04
CA LYS A 120 6.13 24.47 -10.82
C LYS A 120 7.55 25.02 -10.87
#